data_AF-A0A3N7GDA7-F1
#
_entry.id   AF-A0A3N7GDA7-F1
#
_cell.length_a   1.000
_cell.length_b   1.000
_cell.length_c   1.000
_cell.angle_alpha   90.00
_cell.angle_beta   90.00
_cell.angle_gamma   90.00
#
_symmetry.space_group_name_H-M   'P 1'
#
loop_
_entity.id
_entity.type
_entity.pdbx_description
1 polymer ?
#
loop_
_entity_poly.entity_id
_entity_poly.type
_entity_poly.pdbx_seq_one_letter_code
_entity_poly.pdbx_strand_id
1 'polypeptide(L)'
;MPKLKDNANSKSIGTALIAAAAVLFYAVVYERVPFFDAYHWTGVMFACLVVGIGLNPIGLIVNDLTARLGKISYSVYLLHSPIIVLLFPVYKWMQAAELSHIATFIGAVAITLVIVIPLSTVVYLLWENPANNYGRRLANRLARRE
;
A
#
# COMPACT_ATOMS: atom_id res chain seq x y z
N MET A 1 -16.22 -8.89 -7.93
CA MET A 1 -16.34 -8.39 -9.32
C MET A 1 -16.25 -9.51 -10.37
N PRO A 2 -17.19 -10.46 -10.46
CA PRO A 2 -17.13 -11.51 -11.49
C PRO A 2 -17.54 -10.97 -12.88
N LYS A 3 -18.62 -10.18 -12.94
CA LYS A 3 -19.23 -9.73 -14.20
C LYS A 3 -18.41 -8.74 -15.04
N LEU A 4 -17.41 -8.08 -14.47
CA LEU A 4 -16.54 -7.14 -15.20
C LEU A 4 -15.32 -7.82 -15.82
N LYS A 5 -14.91 -8.98 -15.30
CA LYS A 5 -13.75 -9.75 -15.82
C LYS A 5 -14.09 -10.54 -17.09
N ASP A 6 -15.34 -10.94 -17.24
CA ASP A 6 -15.84 -11.70 -18.41
C ASP A 6 -16.12 -10.84 -19.65
N ASN A 7 -16.01 -9.51 -19.55
CA ASN A 7 -16.16 -8.63 -20.71
C ASN A 7 -14.86 -8.55 -21.52
N ALA A 8 -14.97 -8.72 -22.84
CA ALA A 8 -13.86 -8.57 -23.79
C ALA A 8 -13.14 -7.20 -23.69
N ASN A 9 -13.83 -6.18 -23.18
CA ASN A 9 -13.32 -4.81 -23.02
C ASN A 9 -12.73 -4.51 -21.62
N SER A 10 -12.65 -5.49 -20.72
CA SER A 10 -12.19 -5.31 -19.34
C SER A 10 -10.81 -4.62 -19.24
N LYS A 11 -9.86 -5.01 -20.08
CA LYS A 11 -8.53 -4.40 -20.14
C LYS A 11 -8.58 -2.92 -20.57
N SER A 12 -9.40 -2.60 -21.58
CA SER A 12 -9.54 -1.24 -22.11
C SER A 12 -10.19 -0.30 -21.08
N ILE A 13 -11.19 -0.80 -20.34
CA ILE A 13 -11.80 -0.09 -19.20
C ILE A 13 -10.75 0.13 -18.10
N GLY A 14 -9.94 -0.89 -17.80
CA GLY A 14 -8.85 -0.78 -16.83
C GLY A 14 -7.85 0.31 -17.18
N THR A 15 -7.38 0.34 -18.43
CA THR A 15 -6.46 1.38 -18.93
C THR A 15 -7.08 2.78 -18.87
N ALA A 16 -8.35 2.92 -19.26
CA ALA A 16 -9.06 4.20 -19.20
C ALA A 16 -9.18 4.71 -17.76
N LEU A 17 -9.44 3.83 -16.79
CA LEU A 17 -9.52 4.19 -15.38
C LEU A 17 -8.16 4.58 -14.78
N ILE A 18 -7.08 3.90 -15.18
CA ILE A 18 -5.72 4.27 -14.77
C ILE A 18 -5.34 5.64 -15.35
N ALA A 19 -5.65 5.89 -16.62
CA ALA A 19 -5.42 7.19 -17.26
C ALA A 19 -6.25 8.29 -16.57
N ALA A 20 -7.52 8.02 -16.24
CA ALA A 20 -8.36 8.94 -15.49
C ALA A 20 -7.78 9.25 -14.11
N ALA A 21 -7.21 8.27 -13.39
CA ALA A 21 -6.55 8.50 -12.12
C ALA A 21 -5.33 9.45 -12.27
N ALA A 22 -4.54 9.32 -13.33
CA ALA A 22 -3.43 10.24 -13.61
C ALA A 22 -3.89 11.66 -13.90
N VAL A 23 -4.98 11.82 -14.66
CA VAL A 23 -5.60 13.13 -14.94
C VAL A 23 -6.17 13.76 -13.67
N LEU A 24 -6.87 12.96 -12.84
CA LEU A 24 -7.40 13.41 -11.55
C LEU A 24 -6.28 13.79 -10.58
N PHE A 25 -5.17 13.06 -10.56
CA PHE A 25 -3.99 13.42 -9.76
C PHE A 25 -3.46 14.80 -10.14
N TYR A 26 -3.31 15.06 -11.44
CA TYR A 26 -2.94 16.39 -11.93
C TYR A 26 -3.96 17.44 -11.49
N ALA A 27 -5.26 17.20 -11.69
CA ALA A 27 -6.30 18.15 -11.31
C ALA A 27 -6.31 18.47 -9.81
N VAL A 28 -6.10 17.47 -8.94
CA VAL A 28 -6.03 17.64 -7.48
C VAL A 28 -4.81 18.45 -7.07
N VAL A 29 -3.63 18.14 -7.62
CA VAL A 29 -2.37 18.83 -7.28
C VAL A 29 -2.39 20.31 -7.67
N TYR A 30 -3.03 20.66 -8.78
CA TYR A 30 -3.16 22.04 -9.24
C TYR A 30 -4.44 22.74 -8.74
N GLU A 31 -5.17 22.12 -7.80
CA GLU A 31 -6.43 22.62 -7.24
C GLU A 31 -7.47 23.00 -8.32
N ARG A 32 -7.43 22.30 -9.47
CA ARG A 32 -8.33 22.52 -10.61
C ARG A 32 -9.59 21.66 -10.56
N VAL A 33 -9.94 21.14 -9.38
CA VAL A 33 -11.10 20.28 -9.22
C VAL A 33 -12.37 21.08 -8.92
N PRO A 34 -13.49 20.81 -9.61
CA PRO A 34 -14.72 21.54 -9.41
C PRO A 34 -15.54 21.02 -8.21
N PHE A 35 -16.45 21.86 -7.71
CA PHE A 35 -17.52 21.56 -6.73
C PHE A 35 -17.12 21.28 -5.27
N PHE A 36 -16.05 20.52 -5.02
CA PHE A 36 -15.66 20.06 -3.68
C PHE A 36 -14.19 20.31 -3.38
N ASP A 37 -13.85 20.31 -2.10
CA ASP A 37 -12.47 20.36 -1.63
C ASP A 37 -11.64 19.23 -2.24
N ALA A 38 -10.38 19.54 -2.57
CA ALA A 38 -9.44 18.65 -3.26
C ALA A 38 -9.27 17.30 -2.55
N TYR A 39 -9.45 17.29 -1.23
CA TYR A 39 -9.45 16.09 -0.42
C TYR A 39 -10.45 15.02 -0.90
N HIS A 40 -11.69 15.40 -1.25
CA HIS A 40 -12.72 14.43 -1.66
C HIS A 40 -12.41 13.81 -3.02
N TRP A 41 -11.78 14.58 -3.91
CA TRP A 41 -11.35 14.11 -5.22
C TRP A 41 -10.21 13.09 -5.16
N THR A 42 -9.42 13.08 -4.07
CA THR A 42 -8.43 12.00 -3.85
C THR A 42 -9.11 10.63 -3.73
N GLY A 43 -10.28 10.54 -3.10
CA GLY A 43 -11.02 9.29 -2.96
C GLY A 43 -11.48 8.74 -4.32
N VAL A 44 -12.01 9.61 -5.18
CA VAL A 44 -12.43 9.26 -6.54
C VAL A 44 -11.22 8.80 -7.37
N MET A 45 -10.11 9.53 -7.29
CA MET A 45 -8.85 9.18 -7.94
C MET A 45 -8.36 7.79 -7.50
N PHE A 46 -8.33 7.51 -6.20
CA PHE A 46 -7.92 6.21 -5.67
C PHE A 46 -8.87 5.09 -6.08
N ALA A 47 -10.19 5.35 -6.10
CA ALA A 47 -11.17 4.37 -6.59
C ALA A 47 -10.92 4.00 -8.06
N CYS A 48 -10.72 5.00 -8.93
CA CYS A 48 -10.35 4.77 -10.33
C CYS A 48 -9.05 3.97 -10.45
N LEU A 49 -8.03 4.30 -9.65
CA LEU A 49 -6.75 3.61 -9.68
C LEU A 49 -6.87 2.14 -9.24
N VAL A 50 -7.53 1.87 -8.12
CA VAL A 50 -7.70 0.52 -7.57
C VAL A 50 -8.51 -0.37 -8.52
N VAL A 51 -9.63 0.14 -9.06
CA VAL A 51 -10.45 -0.61 -10.02
C VAL A 51 -9.68 -0.79 -11.34
N GLY A 52 -8.99 0.25 -11.81
CA GLY A 52 -8.19 0.22 -13.02
C GLY A 52 -7.10 -0.84 -12.99
N ILE A 53 -6.30 -0.86 -11.91
CA ILE A 53 -5.24 -1.87 -11.69
C ILE A 53 -5.85 -3.28 -11.51
N GLY A 54 -7.00 -3.38 -10.86
CA GLY A 54 -7.72 -4.66 -10.69
C GLY A 54 -8.23 -5.27 -12.00
N LEU A 55 -8.55 -4.43 -12.99
CA LEU A 55 -9.02 -4.84 -14.32
C LEU A 55 -7.87 -5.03 -15.32
N ASN A 56 -6.83 -4.18 -15.24
CA ASN A 56 -5.63 -4.28 -16.06
C ASN A 56 -4.38 -4.31 -15.16
N PRO A 57 -3.96 -5.49 -14.67
CA PRO A 57 -2.79 -5.60 -13.82
C PRO A 57 -1.53 -5.29 -14.64
N ILE A 58 -0.99 -4.09 -14.45
CA ILE A 58 0.29 -3.70 -15.03
C ILE A 58 1.39 -4.52 -14.35
N GLY A 59 2.08 -5.40 -15.09
CA GLY A 59 3.07 -6.33 -14.53
C GLY A 59 4.23 -5.68 -13.78
N LEU A 60 4.52 -4.39 -14.04
CA LEU A 60 5.50 -3.61 -13.29
C LEU A 60 5.06 -3.38 -11.84
N ILE A 61 3.77 -3.07 -11.63
CA ILE A 61 3.19 -2.72 -10.33
C ILE A 61 2.65 -3.98 -9.64
N VAL A 62 1.95 -4.83 -10.39
CA VAL A 62 1.34 -6.06 -9.91
C VAL A 62 2.30 -7.21 -10.15
N ASN A 63 3.33 -7.28 -9.31
CA ASN A 63 4.30 -8.38 -9.27
C ASN A 63 4.23 -9.14 -7.93
N ASP A 64 4.89 -10.30 -7.87
CA ASP A 64 4.88 -11.14 -6.66
C ASP A 64 5.48 -10.44 -5.44
N LEU A 65 6.44 -9.52 -5.63
CA LEU A 65 7.02 -8.75 -4.53
C LEU A 65 6.01 -7.76 -3.98
N THR A 66 5.32 -6.98 -4.82
CA THR A 66 4.26 -6.06 -4.40
C THR A 66 3.11 -6.83 -3.74
N ALA A 67 2.76 -8.01 -4.25
CA ALA A 67 1.75 -8.86 -3.61
C ALA A 67 2.20 -9.38 -2.23
N ARG A 68 3.48 -9.74 -2.06
CA ARG A 68 4.06 -10.11 -0.76
C ARG A 68 4.11 -8.93 0.20
N LEU A 69 4.55 -7.75 -0.28
CA LEU A 69 4.55 -6.51 0.50
C LEU A 69 3.14 -6.12 0.93
N GLY A 70 2.15 -6.29 0.05
CA GLY A 70 0.73 -6.09 0.38
C GLY A 70 0.25 -7.00 1.51
N LYS A 71 0.69 -8.27 1.54
CA LYS A 71 0.33 -9.20 2.63
C LYS A 71 0.92 -8.79 3.98
N ILE A 72 2.16 -8.30 4.00
CA ILE A 72 2.81 -7.85 5.24
C ILE A 72 2.50 -6.38 5.58
N SER A 73 1.73 -5.67 4.75
CA SER A 73 1.48 -4.23 4.89
C SER A 73 0.85 -3.86 6.23
N TYR A 74 0.00 -4.73 6.77
CA TYR A 74 -0.59 -4.55 8.09
C TYR A 74 0.48 -4.59 9.19
N SER A 75 1.32 -5.64 9.18
CA SER A 75 2.45 -5.76 10.10
C SER A 75 3.44 -4.58 9.96
N VAL A 76 3.71 -4.11 8.74
CA VAL A 76 4.53 -2.91 8.47
C VAL A 76 3.90 -1.67 9.13
N TYR A 77 2.59 -1.47 8.95
CA TYR A 77 1.89 -0.34 9.56
C TYR A 77 1.90 -0.41 11.09
N LEU A 78 1.84 -1.59 11.69
CA LEU A 78 1.91 -1.72 13.14
C LEU A 78 3.31 -1.40 13.69
N LEU A 79 4.36 -1.82 12.99
CA LEU A 79 5.73 -1.76 13.49
C LEU A 79 6.50 -0.51 13.09
N HIS A 80 6.12 0.19 12.00
CA HIS A 80 6.87 1.36 11.54
C HIS A 80 6.97 2.46 12.61
N SER A 81 5.88 2.83 13.28
CA SER A 81 5.90 3.88 14.30
C SER A 81 6.81 3.53 15.50
N PRO A 82 6.66 2.35 16.14
CA PRO A 82 7.61 1.93 17.19
C PRO A 82 9.07 1.90 16.73
N ILE A 83 9.34 1.39 15.53
CA ILE A 83 10.72 1.29 15.00
C ILE A 83 11.30 2.67 14.74
N ILE A 84 10.52 3.60 14.19
CA ILE A 84 10.94 5.00 14.01
C ILE A 84 11.27 5.60 15.38
N VAL A 85 10.42 5.40 16.40
CA VAL A 85 10.65 5.86 17.78
C VAL A 85 11.98 5.34 18.35
N LEU A 86 12.27 4.06 18.14
CA LEU A 86 13.52 3.44 18.59
C LEU A 86 14.75 3.95 17.83
N LEU A 87 14.59 4.35 16.56
CA LEU A 87 15.68 4.82 15.71
C LEU A 87 15.93 6.34 15.76
N PHE A 88 15.12 7.13 16.49
CA PHE A 88 15.38 8.55 16.71
C PHE A 88 16.82 8.90 17.11
N PRO A 89 17.48 8.20 18.06
CA PRO A 89 18.87 8.52 18.41
C PRO A 89 19.83 8.33 17.22
N VAL A 90 19.58 7.33 16.37
CA VAL A 90 20.37 7.09 15.15
C VAL A 90 20.15 8.22 14.14
N TYR A 91 18.91 8.67 13.95
CA TYR A 91 18.62 9.80 13.06
C TYR A 91 19.24 11.10 13.56
N LYS A 92 19.24 11.35 14.87
CA LYS A 92 19.92 12.49 15.47
C LYS A 92 21.43 12.44 15.26
N TRP A 93 22.04 11.27 15.39
CA TRP A 93 23.47 11.08 15.12
C TRP A 93 23.81 11.34 13.64
N MET A 94 22.98 10.86 12.71
CA MET A 94 23.16 11.12 11.27
C MET A 94 23.01 12.60 10.92
N GLN A 95 22.09 13.32 11.57
CA GLN A 95 21.94 14.77 11.42
C GLN A 95 23.15 15.53 11.97
N ALA A 96 23.72 15.07 13.11
CA ALA A 96 24.89 15.67 13.72
C ALA A 96 26.19 15.42 12.92
N ALA A 97 26.21 14.42 12.03
CA ALA A 97 27.35 14.11 11.16
C ALA A 97 27.49 15.07 9.95
N GLU A 98 26.76 16.20 9.93
CA GLU A 98 26.77 17.23 8.87
C GLU A 98 26.52 16.69 7.45
N LEU A 99 25.81 15.56 7.34
CA LEU A 99 25.36 15.05 6.05
C LEU A 99 24.29 15.97 5.45
N SER A 100 24.31 16.13 4.12
CA SER A 100 23.26 16.84 3.39
C SER A 100 21.87 16.33 3.78
N HIS A 101 20.89 17.23 3.93
CA HIS A 101 19.52 16.89 4.35
C HIS A 101 18.91 15.75 3.53
N ILE A 102 19.19 15.72 2.22
CA ILE A 102 18.70 14.67 1.31
C ILE A 102 19.37 13.32 1.63
N ALA A 103 20.68 13.32 1.85
CA ALA A 103 21.43 12.11 2.19
C ALA A 103 20.97 11.53 3.54
N THR A 104 20.78 12.40 4.54
CA THR A 104 20.26 12.02 5.85
C THR A 104 18.84 11.43 5.76
N PHE A 105 17.97 12.03 4.95
CA PHE A 105 16.62 11.52 4.73
C PHE A 105 16.61 10.16 4.02
N ILE A 106 17.34 10.03 2.90
CA ILE A 106 17.44 8.76 2.16
C ILE A 106 18.02 7.67 3.05
N GLY A 107 19.06 7.98 3.82
CA GLY A 107 19.66 7.03 4.76
C GLY A 107 18.70 6.62 5.88
N ALA A 108 17.97 7.56 6.48
CA ALA A 108 16.98 7.26 7.51
C ALA A 108 15.84 6.37 6.98
N VAL A 109 15.32 6.68 5.79
CA VAL A 109 14.29 5.86 5.11
C VAL A 109 14.84 4.47 4.81
N ALA A 110 16.06 4.37 4.26
CA ALA A 110 16.68 3.09 3.94
C ALA A 110 16.86 2.22 5.19
N ILE A 111 17.40 2.77 6.28
CA ILE A 111 17.56 2.06 7.56
C ILE A 111 16.21 1.62 8.11
N THR A 112 15.21 2.52 8.09
CA THR A 112 13.84 2.19 8.53
C THR A 112 13.30 1.00 7.74
N LEU A 113 13.36 1.05 6.41
CA LEU A 113 12.84 -0.02 5.55
C LEU A 113 13.58 -1.34 5.76
N VAL A 114 14.91 -1.28 5.87
CA VAL A 114 15.76 -2.47 6.11
C VAL A 114 15.43 -3.15 7.44
N ILE A 115 14.95 -2.41 8.45
CA ILE A 115 14.58 -2.98 9.75
C ILE A 115 13.09 -3.38 9.77
N VAL A 116 12.22 -2.50 9.31
CA VAL A 116 10.76 -2.70 9.33
C VAL A 116 10.35 -3.88 8.47
N ILE A 117 10.85 -4.01 7.25
CA ILE A 117 10.43 -5.08 6.33
C ILE A 117 10.71 -6.49 6.89
N PRO A 118 11.94 -6.85 7.33
CA PRO A 118 12.19 -8.17 7.86
C PRO A 118 11.44 -8.42 9.17
N LEU A 119 11.38 -7.42 10.07
CA LEU A 119 10.68 -7.60 11.34
C LEU A 119 9.17 -7.79 11.13
N SER A 120 8.59 -7.04 10.20
CA SER A 120 7.19 -7.21 9.78
C SER A 120 6.95 -8.56 9.12
N THR A 121 7.92 -9.06 8.36
CA THR A 121 7.83 -10.41 7.77
C THR A 121 7.83 -11.48 8.85
N VAL A 122 8.66 -11.34 9.89
CA VAL A 122 8.69 -12.26 11.04
C VAL A 122 7.37 -12.23 11.80
N VAL A 123 6.85 -11.04 12.12
CA VAL A 123 5.55 -10.89 12.78
C VAL A 123 4.41 -11.46 11.94
N TYR A 124 4.43 -11.21 10.63
CA TYR A 124 3.46 -11.78 9.71
C TYR A 124 3.48 -13.31 9.71
N LEU A 125 4.67 -13.92 9.67
CA LEU A 125 4.80 -15.39 9.62
C LEU A 125 4.44 -16.04 10.96
N LEU A 126 4.83 -15.45 12.09
CA LEU A 126 4.65 -16.02 13.42
C LEU A 126 3.27 -15.76 14.03
N TRP A 127 2.64 -14.63 13.70
CA TRP A 127 1.39 -14.22 14.35
C TRP A 127 0.24 -14.07 13.36
N GLU A 128 0.44 -13.30 12.29
CA GLU A 128 -0.65 -12.94 11.38
C GLU A 128 -1.14 -14.14 10.55
N ASN A 129 -0.23 -14.91 9.96
CA ASN A 129 -0.56 -16.10 9.19
C ASN A 129 -1.29 -17.19 10.01
N PRO A 130 -0.80 -17.59 11.22
CA PRO A 130 -1.54 -18.53 12.04
C PRO A 130 -2.89 -17.95 12.49
N ALA A 131 -2.96 -16.70 12.96
CA ALA A 131 -4.21 -16.08 13.37
C ALA A 131 -5.26 -16.06 12.24
N ASN A 132 -4.85 -15.71 11.02
CA ASN A 132 -5.73 -15.72 9.86
C ASN A 132 -6.23 -17.14 9.50
N ASN A 133 -5.35 -18.14 9.63
CA ASN A 133 -5.73 -19.55 9.44
C ASN A 133 -6.70 -20.05 10.52
N TYR A 134 -6.52 -19.66 11.79
CA TYR A 134 -7.46 -19.96 12.87
C TYR A 134 -8.81 -19.29 12.63
N GLY A 135 -8.83 -18.00 12.26
CA GLY A 135 -10.05 -17.27 11.91
C GLY A 135 -10.79 -17.92 10.75
N ARG A 136 -10.09 -18.30 9.68
CA ARG A 136 -10.68 -19.00 8.53
C ARG A 136 -11.29 -20.35 8.92
N ARG A 137 -10.63 -21.11 9.78
CA ARG A 137 -11.14 -22.41 10.29
C ARG A 137 -12.39 -22.21 11.15
N LEU A 138 -12.44 -21.16 11.98
CA LEU A 138 -13.61 -20.85 12.81
C LEU A 138 -14.80 -20.40 11.96
N ALA A 139 -14.58 -19.47 11.02
CA ALA A 139 -15.60 -18.99 10.09
C ALA A 139 -16.23 -20.14 9.28
N ASN A 140 -15.41 -21.05 8.75
CA ASN A 140 -15.90 -22.22 8.00
C ASN A 140 -16.69 -23.21 8.87
N ARG A 141 -16.40 -23.30 10.17
CA ARG A 141 -17.17 -24.14 11.10
C ARG A 141 -18.52 -23.51 11.44
N LEU A 142 -18.59 -22.19 11.53
CA LEU A 142 -19.83 -21.46 11.77
C LEU A 142 -20.72 -21.46 10.52
N ALA A 143 -20.15 -21.24 9.33
CA ALA A 143 -20.88 -21.28 8.05
C ALA A 143 -21.38 -22.68 7.65
N ARG A 144 -20.87 -23.76 8.27
CA ARG A 144 -21.41 -25.13 8.12
C ARG A 144 -22.51 -25.47 9.13
N ARG A 145 -22.77 -24.59 10.10
CA ARG A 145 -23.82 -24.76 11.11
C ARG A 145 -25.13 -24.05 10.72
N GLU A 146 -25.13 -23.32 9.61
CA GLU A 146 -26.31 -22.84 8.89
C GLU A 146 -26.58 -23.74 7.69
#